data_AF-A0A379ZLY7-F1
#
_entry.id   AF-A0A379ZLY7-F1
#
_cell.length_a   1.000
_cell.length_b   1.000
_cell.length_c   1.000
_cell.angle_alpha   90.00
_cell.angle_beta   90.00
_cell.angle_gamma   90.00
#
_symmetry.space_group_name_H-M   'P 1'
#
loop_
_entity.id
_entity.type
_entity.pdbx_description
1 polymer ?
#
loop_
_entity_poly.entity_id
_entity_poly.type
_entity_poly.pdbx_seq_one_letter_code
_entity_poly.pdbx_strand_id
1 'polypeptide(L)'
;MKTFISVLIIALLSVTLARASFANEREHHHGQQQAAVTAEYACPMHPEVTGNKGDSCPKCGMFLEKQQQAGYHCPMHPEVTGKKGDSCPKCGMNLEPVAGQKHHHH
;
A
#
# COMPACT_ATOMS: atom_id res chain seq x y z
N MET A 1 6.22 -26.51 56.11
CA MET A 1 6.01 -27.43 54.97
C MET A 1 4.77 -27.09 54.14
N LYS A 2 3.60 -26.80 54.74
CA LYS A 2 2.37 -26.41 54.01
C LYS A 2 2.51 -25.12 53.17
N THR A 3 3.22 -24.11 53.67
CA THR A 3 3.41 -22.81 53.00
C THR A 3 4.30 -22.88 51.76
N PHE A 4 5.35 -23.70 51.80
CA PHE A 4 6.25 -23.90 50.66
C PHE A 4 5.56 -24.63 49.50
N ILE A 5 4.66 -25.57 49.79
CA ILE A 5 3.88 -26.30 48.77
C ILE A 5 2.91 -25.34 48.07
N SER A 6 2.24 -24.44 48.80
CA SER A 6 1.34 -23.45 48.20
C SER A 6 2.05 -22.45 47.27
N VAL A 7 3.25 -21.99 47.63
CA VAL A 7 4.02 -21.05 46.80
C VAL A 7 4.49 -21.72 45.50
N LEU A 8 4.90 -22.99 45.56
CA LEU A 8 5.29 -23.76 44.37
C LEU A 8 4.12 -24.00 43.41
N ILE A 9 2.91 -24.29 43.92
CA ILE A 9 1.72 -24.51 43.08
C ILE A 9 1.28 -23.22 42.38
N ILE A 10 1.32 -22.08 43.06
CA ILE A 10 0.95 -20.77 42.48
C ILE A 10 1.94 -20.36 41.38
N ALA A 11 3.23 -20.58 41.58
CA ALA A 11 4.26 -20.29 40.58
C ALA A 11 4.14 -21.18 39.33
N LEU A 12 3.74 -22.44 39.48
CA LEU A 12 3.53 -23.35 38.34
C LEU A 12 2.27 -22.98 37.54
N LEU A 13 1.20 -22.53 38.21
CA LEU A 13 -0.04 -22.09 37.55
C LEU A 13 0.14 -20.78 36.77
N SER A 14 0.97 -19.84 37.21
CA SER A 14 1.23 -18.60 36.45
C SER A 14 2.06 -18.84 35.18
N VAL A 15 2.99 -19.81 35.21
CA VAL A 15 3.85 -20.16 34.07
C VAL A 15 3.06 -20.84 32.94
N THR A 16 1.98 -21.56 33.23
CA THR A 16 1.16 -22.22 32.20
C THR A 16 0.23 -21.26 31.46
N LEU A 17 -0.36 -20.25 32.13
CA LEU A 17 -1.18 -19.24 31.45
C LEU A 17 -0.35 -18.34 30.52
N ALA A 18 0.92 -18.07 30.83
CA ALA A 18 1.78 -17.26 29.97
C ALA A 18 2.12 -17.93 28.63
N ARG A 19 2.02 -19.27 28.53
CA ARG A 19 2.34 -20.01 27.30
C ARG A 19 1.17 -20.18 26.33
N ALA A 20 -0.05 -19.82 26.72
CA ALA A 20 -1.19 -19.79 25.81
C ALA A 20 -1.17 -18.60 24.84
N SER A 21 -0.29 -17.61 25.07
CA SER A 21 -0.17 -16.41 24.23
C SER A 21 0.86 -16.53 23.09
N PHE A 22 1.69 -17.57 23.05
CA PHE A 22 2.77 -17.73 22.07
C PHE A 22 2.52 -18.90 21.13
N ALA A 23 1.43 -18.85 20.38
CA ALA A 23 1.21 -19.71 19.21
C ALA A 23 0.71 -18.85 18.05
N ASN A 24 1.52 -17.89 17.63
CA ASN A 24 1.41 -17.27 16.32
C ASN A 24 2.83 -17.06 15.76
N GLU A 25 3.31 -18.04 15.01
CA GLU A 25 4.55 -17.95 14.24
C GLU A 25 4.31 -18.65 12.89
N ARG A 26 3.65 -17.94 11.97
CA ARG A 26 3.88 -18.14 10.54
C ARG A 26 4.54 -16.88 9.99
N GLU A 27 5.85 -17.00 9.92
CA GLU A 27 6.83 -16.11 9.33
C GLU A 27 6.55 -15.96 7.83
N HIS A 28 5.95 -14.83 7.46
CA HIS A 28 6.05 -14.27 6.11
C HIS A 28 6.99 -13.07 6.19
N HIS A 29 8.26 -13.30 5.88
CA HIS A 29 9.22 -12.22 5.64
C HIS A 29 8.96 -11.58 4.26
N HIS A 30 8.95 -10.24 4.26
CA HIS A 30 8.64 -9.28 3.17
C HIS A 30 7.14 -9.09 2.88
N GLY A 31 6.52 -7.95 3.14
CA GLY A 31 7.00 -6.67 3.64
C GLY A 31 5.81 -5.76 3.90
N GLN A 32 5.94 -4.95 4.95
CA GLN A 32 5.21 -3.71 5.22
C GLN A 32 3.68 -3.71 5.07
N GLN A 33 3.05 -3.67 6.23
CA GLN A 33 1.78 -3.03 6.51
C GLN A 33 1.74 -1.61 5.90
N GLN A 34 1.33 -1.46 4.65
CA GLN A 34 0.80 -0.19 4.17
C GLN A 34 -0.71 -0.25 4.36
N ALA A 35 -1.17 0.44 5.40
CA ALA A 35 -2.42 1.18 5.27
C ALA A 35 -2.39 1.80 3.87
N ALA A 36 -3.42 1.56 3.06
CA ALA A 36 -3.54 2.09 1.71
C ALA A 36 -3.60 3.63 1.76
N VAL A 37 -2.47 4.26 2.09
CA VAL A 37 -2.17 5.62 1.74
C VAL A 37 -2.00 5.54 0.25
N THR A 38 -3.01 6.01 -0.49
CA THR A 38 -2.87 6.28 -1.92
C THR A 38 -1.60 7.10 -2.06
N ALA A 39 -0.52 6.49 -2.55
CA ALA A 39 0.73 7.19 -2.74
C ALA A 39 0.44 8.40 -3.62
N GLU A 40 0.71 9.59 -3.08
CA GLU A 40 0.41 10.81 -3.81
C GLU A 40 1.48 11.07 -4.87
N TYR A 41 2.67 10.46 -4.75
CA TYR A 41 3.78 10.62 -5.70
C TYR A 41 4.34 9.26 -6.12
N ALA A 42 4.57 9.10 -7.42
CA ALA A 42 5.17 7.91 -8.01
C ALA A 42 6.13 8.26 -9.16
N CYS A 43 7.03 7.34 -9.49
CA CYS A 43 7.94 7.54 -10.61
C CYS A 43 7.17 7.38 -11.92
N PRO A 44 7.27 8.33 -12.87
CA PRO A 44 6.55 8.25 -14.14
C PRO A 44 6.92 7.02 -14.99
N MET A 45 8.12 6.48 -14.79
CA MET A 45 8.63 5.29 -15.50
C MET A 45 8.49 3.98 -14.72
N HIS A 46 8.46 4.06 -13.39
CA HIS A 46 8.44 2.90 -12.48
C HIS A 46 7.33 3.12 -11.46
N PRO A 47 6.06 2.94 -11.82
CA PRO A 47 4.97 3.42 -11.00
C PRO A 47 4.82 2.66 -9.66
N GLU A 48 5.46 1.50 -9.54
CA GLU A 48 5.66 0.78 -8.28
C GLU A 48 6.58 1.50 -7.29
N VAL A 49 7.40 2.45 -7.76
CA VAL A 49 8.23 3.31 -6.92
C VAL A 49 7.41 4.52 -6.51
N THR A 50 7.02 4.54 -5.25
CA THR A 50 6.23 5.59 -4.62
C THR A 50 7.02 6.31 -3.53
N GLY A 51 6.60 7.52 -3.16
CA GLY A 51 7.28 8.32 -2.14
C GLY A 51 6.65 9.68 -1.94
N ASN A 52 7.48 10.67 -1.59
CA ASN A 52 7.08 12.05 -1.38
C ASN A 52 7.50 12.94 -2.56
N LYS A 53 6.98 14.17 -2.56
CA LYS A 53 7.36 15.20 -3.52
C LYS A 53 8.87 15.47 -3.47
N GLY A 54 9.54 15.33 -4.60
CA GLY A 54 10.97 15.64 -4.73
C GLY A 54 11.90 14.47 -4.44
N ASP A 55 11.37 13.31 -4.02
CA ASP A 55 12.16 12.09 -3.95
C ASP A 55 12.60 11.66 -5.36
N SER A 56 13.75 10.99 -5.45
CA SER A 56 14.27 10.46 -6.72
C SER A 56 14.05 8.96 -6.80
N CYS A 57 13.64 8.48 -7.97
CA CYS A 57 13.47 7.07 -8.24
C CYS A 57 14.84 6.37 -8.21
N PRO A 58 15.04 5.32 -7.40
CA PRO A 58 16.32 4.62 -7.33
C PRO A 58 16.62 3.79 -8.60
N LYS A 59 15.61 3.54 -9.45
CA LYS A 59 15.77 2.76 -10.68
C LYS A 59 16.22 3.61 -11.87
N CYS A 60 15.77 4.87 -11.97
CA CYS A 60 16.07 5.75 -13.11
C CYS A 60 16.60 7.14 -12.74
N GLY A 61 16.65 7.50 -11.47
CA GLY A 61 17.10 8.80 -10.98
C GLY A 61 16.13 9.97 -11.22
N MET A 62 14.99 9.76 -11.89
CA MET A 62 13.98 10.80 -12.09
C MET A 62 13.23 11.13 -10.81
N PHE A 63 12.77 12.38 -10.68
CA PHE A 63 11.93 12.78 -9.55
C PHE A 63 10.55 12.11 -9.60
N LEU A 64 10.00 11.78 -8.44
CA LEU A 64 8.63 11.29 -8.32
C LEU A 64 7.64 12.44 -8.58
N GLU A 65 6.59 12.13 -9.34
CA GLU A 65 5.56 13.08 -9.73
C GLU A 65 4.24 12.76 -9.07
N LYS A 66 3.39 13.77 -8.91
CA LYS A 66 2.09 13.61 -8.26
C LYS A 66 1.21 12.68 -9.09
N GLN A 67 0.76 11.58 -8.51
CA GLN A 67 -0.24 10.71 -9.12
C GLN A 67 -1.56 11.49 -9.21
N GLN A 68 -2.07 11.63 -10.43
CA GLN A 68 -3.39 12.21 -10.65
C GLN A 68 -4.43 11.29 -10.01
N GLN A 69 -5.02 11.75 -8.91
CA GLN A 69 -6.06 11.02 -8.19
C GLN A 69 -7.35 11.02 -9.01
N ALA A 70 -8.06 9.88 -8.95
CA ALA A 70 -9.38 9.58 -9.49
C ALA A 70 -10.03 10.68 -10.37
N GLY A 71 -10.01 10.47 -11.68
CA GLY A 71 -10.66 11.32 -12.68
C GLY A 71 -10.82 10.56 -14.00
N TYR A 72 -11.32 11.22 -15.04
CA TYR A 72 -11.31 10.69 -16.41
C TYR A 72 -10.44 11.59 -17.27
N HIS A 73 -9.60 11.02 -18.12
CA HIS A 73 -8.71 11.74 -19.03
C HIS A 73 -8.80 11.18 -20.44
N CYS A 74 -8.44 11.98 -21.44
CA CYS A 74 -8.35 11.47 -22.80
C CYS A 74 -7.02 10.71 -22.96
N PRO A 75 -7.03 9.44 -23.41
CA PRO A 75 -5.79 8.67 -23.57
C PRO A 75 -4.82 9.28 -24.59
N MET A 76 -5.35 10.08 -25.53
CA MET A 76 -4.55 10.79 -26.54
C MET A 76 -4.16 12.22 -26.13
N HIS A 77 -4.88 12.81 -25.19
CA HIS A 77 -4.69 14.19 -24.74
C HIS A 77 -4.84 14.25 -23.21
N PRO A 78 -3.82 13.84 -22.43
CA PRO A 78 -3.93 13.75 -20.98
C PRO A 78 -4.27 15.07 -20.28
N GLU A 79 -4.04 16.21 -20.94
CA GLU A 79 -4.46 17.54 -20.48
C GLU A 79 -5.99 17.74 -20.52
N VAL A 80 -6.73 16.90 -21.26
CA VAL A 80 -8.20 16.90 -21.31
C VAL A 80 -8.74 15.98 -20.23
N THR A 81 -9.29 16.58 -19.18
CA THR A 81 -9.93 15.87 -18.06
C THR A 81 -11.43 16.11 -18.03
N GLY A 82 -12.18 15.15 -17.48
CA GLY A 82 -13.63 15.27 -17.33
C GLY A 82 -14.23 14.19 -16.44
N LYS A 83 -15.49 13.86 -16.70
CA LYS A 83 -16.28 12.86 -16.00
C LYS A 83 -16.47 11.61 -16.87
N LYS A 84 -17.03 10.56 -16.26
CA LYS A 84 -17.37 9.31 -16.96
C LYS A 84 -18.35 9.60 -18.11
N GLY A 85 -17.98 9.21 -19.32
CA GLY A 85 -18.83 9.34 -20.51
C GLY A 85 -18.67 10.65 -21.26
N ASP A 86 -17.82 11.57 -20.78
CA ASP A 86 -17.47 12.75 -21.55
C ASP A 86 -16.63 12.36 -22.77
N SER A 87 -16.77 13.10 -23.87
CA SER A 87 -15.94 12.93 -25.07
C SER A 87 -14.90 14.04 -25.16
N CYS A 88 -13.68 13.70 -25.57
CA CYS A 88 -12.60 14.63 -25.76
C CYS A 88 -12.94 15.60 -26.91
N PRO A 89 -12.96 16.92 -26.69
CA PRO A 89 -13.28 17.90 -27.73
C PRO A 89 -12.21 17.99 -28.82
N LYS A 90 -10.98 17.49 -28.56
CA LYS A 90 -9.88 17.51 -29.53
C LYS A 90 -9.91 16.35 -30.53
N CYS A 91 -10.35 15.16 -30.10
CA CYS A 91 -10.32 13.95 -30.93
C CYS A 91 -11.63 13.15 -30.98
N GLY A 92 -12.65 13.56 -30.23
CA GLY A 92 -13.96 12.89 -30.18
C GLY A 92 -13.99 11.56 -29.42
N MET A 93 -12.87 11.06 -28.91
CA MET A 93 -12.82 9.81 -28.15
C MET A 93 -13.38 9.98 -26.74
N ASN A 94 -14.00 8.92 -26.20
CA ASN A 94 -14.48 8.91 -24.83
C ASN A 94 -13.32 9.00 -23.82
N LEU A 95 -13.53 9.70 -22.71
CA LEU A 95 -12.54 9.79 -21.65
C LEU A 95 -12.48 8.48 -20.85
N GLU A 96 -11.28 8.09 -20.43
CA GLU A 96 -11.01 6.87 -19.68
C GLU A 96 -10.65 7.18 -18.24
N PRO A 97 -11.04 6.31 -17.28
CA PRO A 97 -10.69 6.52 -15.89
C PRO A 97 -9.17 6.53 -15.73
N VAL A 98 -8.65 7.50 -14.98
CA VAL A 98 -7.27 7.52 -14.50
C VAL A 98 -7.16 6.35 -13.53
N ALA A 99 -6.73 5.20 -14.04
CA ALA A 99 -6.55 4.01 -13.22
C ALA A 99 -5.44 4.29 -12.20
N GLY A 100 -5.81 4.39 -10.93
CA GLY A 100 -4.86 4.18 -9.83
C GLY A 100 -4.27 2.79 -10.03
N GLN A 101 -3.01 2.76 -10.42
CA GLN A 101 -2.36 1.62 -11.06
C GLN A 101 -2.57 0.33 -10.26
N LYS A 102 -3.45 -0.53 -10.78
CA LYS A 102 -3.37 -1.97 -10.51
C LYS A 102 -2.68 -2.57 -11.73
N HIS A 103 -1.35 -2.56 -11.67
CA HIS A 103 -0.53 -3.29 -12.64
C HIS A 103 -0.91 -4.77 -12.59
N HIS A 104 -1.67 -5.22 -13.56
CA HIS A 104 -1.86 -6.63 -13.85
C HIS A 104 -0.61 -7.11 -14.60
N HIS A 105 0.33 -7.72 -13.87
CA HIS A 105 1.32 -8.61 -14.49
C HIS A 105 0.61 -9.89 -14.92
N HIS A 106 0.64 -10.18 -16.22
CA HIS A 106 0.30 -11.49 -16.80
C HIS A 106 1.54 -12.39 -16.78
#